data_AF-A0A1L9RI54-F1
#
_entry.id   AF-A0A1L9RI54-F1
#
_cell.length_a   1.000
_cell.length_b   1.000
_cell.length_c   1.000
_cell.angle_alpha   90.00
_cell.angle_beta   90.00
_cell.angle_gamma   90.00
#
_symmetry.space_group_name_H-M   'P 1'
#
loop_
_entity.id
_entity.type
_entity.pdbx_description
1 polymer ?
#
loop_
_entity_poly.entity_id
_entity_poly.type
_entity_poly.pdbx_seq_one_letter_code
_entity_poly.pdbx_strand_id
1 'polypeptide(L)'
;MDSQRRSTSSSGVQNKENTSHDHHHESTPPQDDVSRLTCEWKNCNYAGSFRRPAELMRHVQTKHISPRSYKCWKGECKAKFNRKDNLEEHLRRVH
;
A
#
# COMPACT_ATOMS: atom_id res chain seq x y z
N MET A 1 -2.72 -59.11 -1.46
CA MET A 1 -2.65 -59.09 -2.93
C MET A 1 -3.05 -57.69 -3.33
N ASP A 2 -2.06 -56.81 -3.49
CA ASP A 2 -1.52 -56.41 -4.83
C ASP A 2 -2.59 -55.64 -5.61
N SER A 3 -2.40 -54.45 -6.20
CA SER A 3 -1.29 -53.51 -6.36
C SER A 3 -1.86 -52.42 -7.30
N GLN A 4 -1.32 -51.20 -7.23
CA GLN A 4 -0.85 -50.37 -8.38
C GLN A 4 -1.79 -50.23 -9.61
N ARG A 5 -2.10 -49.08 -10.24
CA ARG A 5 -1.44 -47.79 -10.57
C ARG A 5 -2.52 -46.99 -11.35
N ARG A 6 -2.61 -45.65 -11.26
CA ARG A 6 -2.02 -44.65 -12.20
C ARG A 6 -2.28 -45.00 -13.69
N SER A 7 -2.88 -44.17 -14.55
CA SER A 7 -2.49 -42.79 -14.90
C SER A 7 -3.38 -42.21 -16.03
N THR A 8 -3.49 -40.87 -16.02
CA THR A 8 -3.41 -39.91 -17.16
C THR A 8 -4.43 -39.92 -18.30
N SER A 9 -5.02 -38.75 -18.56
CA SER A 9 -5.01 -37.98 -19.83
C SER A 9 -6.07 -36.85 -19.73
N SER A 10 -6.04 -35.67 -20.33
CA SER A 10 -5.08 -34.81 -21.04
C SER A 10 -5.86 -33.53 -21.38
N SER A 11 -5.13 -32.43 -21.59
CA SER A 11 -5.51 -31.32 -22.47
C SER A 11 -6.48 -30.24 -21.97
N GLY A 12 -5.98 -29.01 -21.94
CA GLY A 12 -6.76 -27.79 -21.76
C GLY A 12 -5.87 -26.55 -21.74
N VAL A 13 -5.12 -26.31 -22.82
CA VAL A 13 -4.38 -25.07 -23.05
C VAL A 13 -5.38 -23.97 -23.37
N GLN A 14 -5.55 -22.97 -22.50
CA GLN A 14 -6.20 -21.71 -22.86
C GLN A 14 -5.47 -20.53 -22.23
N ASN A 15 -4.66 -19.90 -23.09
CA ASN A 15 -4.18 -18.53 -22.96
C ASN A 15 -5.34 -17.53 -22.97
N LYS A 16 -4.99 -16.29 -22.61
CA LYS A 16 -5.74 -15.01 -22.75
C LYS A 16 -6.60 -14.79 -21.49
N GLU A 17 -6.46 -13.69 -20.76
CA GLU A 17 -6.61 -12.33 -21.26
C GLU A 17 -5.65 -11.33 -20.59
N ASN A 18 -5.03 -10.54 -21.45
CA ASN A 18 -4.41 -9.25 -21.15
C ASN A 18 -5.54 -8.25 -20.84
N THR A 19 -5.78 -7.95 -19.57
CA THR A 19 -6.58 -6.76 -19.22
C THR A 19 -5.64 -5.56 -19.20
N SER A 20 -5.44 -5.00 -20.39
CA SER A 20 -5.06 -3.61 -20.60
C SER A 20 -5.91 -2.76 -19.66
N HIS A 21 -5.28 -2.14 -18.65
CA HIS A 21 -5.93 -1.09 -17.90
C HIS A 21 -5.92 0.15 -18.81
N ASP A 22 -7.02 0.32 -19.54
CA ASP A 22 -7.35 1.51 -20.30
C ASP A 22 -7.37 2.72 -19.34
N HIS A 23 -6.26 3.47 -19.32
CA HIS A 23 -6.27 4.82 -18.77
C HIS A 23 -6.85 5.73 -19.85
N HIS A 24 -8.16 5.90 -19.82
CA HIS A 24 -8.87 6.96 -20.53
C HIS A 24 -8.13 8.29 -20.30
N HIS A 25 -7.63 8.87 -21.40
CA HIS A 25 -7.15 10.23 -21.47
C HIS A 25 -8.36 11.16 -21.41
N GLU A 26 -8.83 11.44 -20.20
CA GLU A 26 -9.80 12.48 -19.93
C GLU A 26 -9.08 13.83 -19.93
N SER A 27 -9.56 14.75 -20.75
CA SER A 27 -9.02 16.10 -20.93
C SER A 27 -9.03 16.88 -19.62
N THR A 28 -7.93 16.84 -18.87
CA THR A 28 -7.74 17.68 -17.68
C THR A 28 -7.62 19.16 -18.07
N PRO A 29 -8.31 20.09 -17.39
CA PRO A 29 -8.23 21.53 -17.63
C PRO A 29 -6.81 22.09 -17.44
N PRO A 30 -6.51 23.31 -17.96
CA PRO A 30 -5.21 23.95 -17.82
C PRO A 30 -4.80 24.00 -16.35
N GLN A 31 -3.57 23.53 -16.09
CA GLN A 31 -2.99 23.38 -14.77
C GLN A 31 -2.55 24.74 -14.23
N ASP A 32 -3.45 25.42 -13.52
CA ASP A 32 -3.07 26.56 -12.68
C ASP A 32 -2.42 26.03 -11.39
N ASP A 33 -1.09 26.11 -11.35
CA ASP A 33 -0.20 25.97 -10.17
C ASP A 33 -0.42 24.73 -9.28
N VAL A 34 -0.20 23.53 -9.81
CA VAL A 34 0.12 22.36 -8.96
C VAL A 34 1.58 22.49 -8.54
N SER A 35 1.84 23.44 -7.65
CA SER A 35 3.08 23.54 -6.89
C SER A 35 3.49 22.15 -6.42
N ARG A 36 4.68 21.70 -6.87
CA ARG A 36 5.22 20.36 -6.58
C ARG A 36 5.15 20.13 -5.07
N LEU A 37 4.23 19.28 -4.63
CA LEU A 37 4.04 19.01 -3.21
C LEU A 37 5.19 18.15 -2.71
N THR A 38 6.26 18.76 -2.23
CA THR A 38 7.44 18.09 -1.70
C THR A 38 7.52 18.23 -0.19
N CYS A 39 8.23 17.31 0.47
CA CYS A 39 8.47 17.44 1.91
C CYS A 39 9.70 18.33 2.14
N GLU A 40 9.49 19.49 2.79
CA GLU A 40 10.55 20.45 3.11
C GLU A 40 11.12 20.27 4.52
N TRP A 41 10.83 19.14 5.18
CA TRP A 41 11.29 18.91 6.55
C TRP A 41 12.80 18.72 6.61
N LYS A 42 13.46 19.35 7.58
CA LYS A 42 14.91 19.25 7.77
C LYS A 42 15.32 17.79 7.99
N ASN A 43 16.25 17.29 7.17
CA ASN A 43 16.70 15.89 7.13
C ASN A 43 15.62 14.88 6.71
N CYS A 44 14.66 15.28 5.88
CA CYS A 44 13.78 14.32 5.23
C CYS A 44 14.50 13.62 4.07
N ASN A 45 14.64 12.29 4.13
CA ASN A 45 15.27 11.51 3.06
C ASN A 45 14.32 11.23 1.87
N TYR A 46 13.10 11.80 1.87
CA TYR A 46 12.13 11.61 0.80
C TYR A 46 12.33 12.69 -0.27
N ALA A 47 12.93 12.31 -1.40
CA ALA A 47 13.22 13.20 -2.53
C ALA A 47 12.10 13.26 -3.59
N GLY A 48 10.98 12.57 -3.37
CA GLY A 48 9.86 12.54 -4.30
C GLY A 48 8.88 13.71 -4.11
N SER A 49 8.01 13.92 -5.09
CA SER A 49 6.83 14.78 -4.98
C SER A 49 5.58 13.94 -4.75
N PHE A 50 4.60 14.54 -4.08
CA PHE A 50 3.28 13.97 -3.85
C PHE A 50 2.31 14.51 -4.90
N ARG A 51 1.36 13.66 -5.31
CA ARG A 51 0.32 14.09 -6.25
C ARG A 51 -0.84 14.78 -5.53
N ARG A 52 -0.99 14.54 -4.23
CA ARG A 52 -2.10 15.04 -3.42
C ARG A 52 -1.61 15.63 -2.11
N PRO A 53 -2.18 16.75 -1.63
CA PRO A 53 -1.83 17.33 -0.33
C PRO A 53 -2.02 16.35 0.84
N ALA A 54 -3.05 15.51 0.79
CA ALA A 54 -3.31 14.49 1.80
C ALA A 54 -2.16 13.49 1.95
N GLU A 55 -1.46 13.16 0.85
CA GLU A 55 -0.31 12.25 0.89
C GLU A 55 0.90 12.90 1.56
N LEU A 56 1.18 14.16 1.24
CA LEU A 56 2.22 14.96 1.89
C LEU A 56 1.94 15.12 3.39
N MET A 57 0.71 15.47 3.76
CA MET A 57 0.32 15.61 5.17
C MET A 57 0.49 14.30 5.95
N ARG A 58 0.06 13.17 5.37
CA ARG A 58 0.28 11.86 5.96
C ARG A 58 1.77 11.54 6.08
N HIS A 59 2.57 11.84 5.07
CA HIS A 59 4.02 11.66 5.14
C HIS A 59 4.60 12.44 6.32
N VAL A 60 4.30 13.74 6.42
CA VAL A 60 4.81 14.61 7.48
C VAL A 60 4.38 14.12 8.87
N GLN A 61 3.10 13.78 9.03
CA GLN A 61 2.57 13.29 10.30
C GLN A 61 3.27 12.03 10.77
N THR A 62 3.47 11.07 9.86
CA THR A 62 3.97 9.73 10.19
C THR A 62 5.48 9.60 10.24
N LYS A 63 6.21 10.53 9.60
CA LYS A 63 7.68 10.52 9.55
C LYS A 63 8.31 11.53 10.49
N HIS A 64 7.67 12.68 10.68
CA HIS A 64 8.30 13.81 11.36
C HIS A 64 7.61 14.22 12.66
N ILE A 65 6.27 14.33 12.66
CA ILE A 65 5.53 14.81 13.85
C ILE A 65 5.39 13.72 14.90
N SER A 66 4.85 12.56 14.50
CA SER A 66 4.58 11.49 15.43
C SER A 66 4.84 10.13 14.77
N PRO A 67 6.12 9.78 14.57
CA PRO A 67 6.46 8.43 14.15
C PRO A 67 6.04 7.44 15.25
N ARG A 68 5.38 6.35 14.85
CA ARG A 68 4.96 5.24 15.71
C ARG A 68 3.99 5.62 16.85
N SER A 69 3.13 6.62 16.65
CA SER A 69 2.15 7.05 17.67
C SER A 69 1.16 5.95 18.05
N TYR A 70 0.85 5.05 17.12
CA TYR A 70 -0.21 4.06 17.30
C TYR A 70 0.37 2.79 17.93
N LYS A 71 0.40 2.75 19.26
CA LYS A 71 0.86 1.58 20.02
C LYS A 71 -0.29 0.58 20.17
N CYS A 72 0.00 -0.70 20.04
CA CYS A 72 -0.94 -1.74 20.44
C CYS A 72 -1.17 -1.67 21.94
N TRP A 73 -2.43 -1.71 22.37
CA TRP A 73 -2.82 -1.66 23.77
C TRP A 73 -3.12 -3.05 24.37
N LYS A 74 -2.91 -4.12 23.59
CA LYS A 74 -3.27 -5.49 24.00
C LYS A 74 -2.13 -6.14 24.78
N GLY A 75 -2.27 -6.17 26.10
CA GLY A 75 -1.39 -6.89 27.03
C GLY A 75 0.10 -6.59 26.82
N GLU A 76 0.89 -7.65 26.62
CA GLU A 76 2.35 -7.60 26.42
C GLU A 76 2.77 -7.24 24.97
N CYS A 77 1.83 -6.88 24.08
CA CYS A 77 2.14 -6.56 22.70
C CYS A 77 2.87 -5.22 22.57
N LYS A 78 4.14 -5.26 22.17
CA LYS A 78 5.00 -4.06 22.00
C LYS A 78 4.94 -3.47 20.59
N ALA A 79 4.00 -3.92 19.75
CA ALA A 79 3.87 -3.45 18.37
C ALA A 79 3.48 -1.97 18.32
N LYS A 80 4.13 -1.21 17.43
CA LYS A 80 3.85 0.21 17.20
C LYS A 80 3.75 0.48 15.72
N PHE A 81 2.75 1.26 15.33
CA PHE A 81 2.41 1.56 13.97
C PHE A 81 2.45 3.06 13.73
N ASN A 82 2.78 3.43 12.49
CA ASN A 82 2.80 4.82 12.07
C ASN A 82 1.41 5.30 11.60
N ARG A 83 0.45 4.39 11.44
CA ARG A 83 -0.92 4.70 10.99
C ARG A 83 -1.95 3.90 11.79
N LYS A 84 -3.15 4.46 11.91
CA LYS A 84 -4.28 3.87 12.64
C LYS A 84 -4.83 2.60 11.96
N ASP A 85 -4.99 2.63 10.64
CA ASP A 85 -5.50 1.48 9.87
C ASP A 85 -4.60 0.25 10.01
N ASN A 86 -3.28 0.44 10.00
CA ASN A 86 -2.33 -0.63 10.25
C ASN A 86 -2.46 -1.22 11.67
N LEU A 87 -2.74 -0.38 12.68
CA LEU A 87 -3.00 -0.85 14.05
C LEU A 87 -4.32 -1.64 14.11
N GLU A 88 -5.38 -1.14 13.49
CA GLU A 88 -6.68 -1.83 13.45
C GLU A 88 -6.59 -3.18 12.73
N GLU A 89 -5.84 -3.27 11.63
CA GLU A 89 -5.56 -4.54 10.95
C GLU A 89 -4.76 -5.50 11.83
N HIS A 90 -3.72 -5.01 12.51
CA HIS A 90 -2.94 -5.79 13.45
C HIS A 90 -3.81 -6.37 14.57
N LEU A 91 -4.68 -5.54 15.17
CA LEU A 91 -5.61 -5.96 16.21
C LEU A 91 -6.60 -7.02 15.73
N ARG A 92 -6.94 -7.05 14.43
CA ARG A 92 -7.90 -8.01 13.87
C ARG A 92 -7.25 -9.35 13.47
N ARG A 93 -5.96 -9.33 13.14
CA ARG A 93 -5.23 -10.51 12.62
C ARG A 93 -4.38 -11.22 13.66
N VAL A 94 -3.87 -10.49 14.65
CA VAL A 94 -2.94 -11.02 15.67
C VAL A 94 -3.65 -11.29 17.00
N HIS A 95 -4.83 -10.71 17.19
CA HIS A 95 -5.49 -10.54 18.47
C HIS A 95 -6.98 -10.80 18.32
#